data_AF-A0A966BYT3-F1
#
_entry.id   AF-A0A966BYT3-F1
#
_cell.length_a   1.000
_cell.length_b   1.000
_cell.length_c   1.000
_cell.angle_alpha   90.00
_cell.angle_beta   90.00
_cell.angle_gamma   90.00
#
_symmetry.space_group_name_H-M   'P 1'
#
loop_
_entity.id
_entity.type
_entity.pdbx_description
1 polymer ?
#
loop_
_entity_poly.entity_id
_entity_poly.type
_entity_poly.pdbx_seq_one_letter_code
_entity_poly.pdbx_strand_id
1 'polypeptide(L)'
;MFNYNTLEKDIERLSREVVEKKNLPEHKETPERELIKQVITPLIFQIKRQASGTANNFQSVSDAEETVLPDYLKDSPAEIKLQVEKLVESVFSDGLEKTIKKAVSLNAFVLDAFHDALTDKLYSELKSRKLI
;
A
#
# COMPACT_ATOMS: atom_id res chain seq x y z
N MET A 1 9.97 -11.69 -13.54
CA MET A 1 9.74 -12.93 -12.78
C MET A 1 9.01 -12.50 -11.50
N PHE A 2 7.71 -12.77 -11.40
CA PHE A 2 6.88 -12.32 -10.28
C PHE A 2 7.40 -12.92 -8.96
N ASN A 3 7.64 -12.09 -7.95
CA ASN A 3 8.11 -12.55 -6.64
C ASN A 3 6.92 -13.03 -5.79
N TYR A 4 6.23 -14.06 -6.27
CA TYR A 4 5.07 -14.65 -5.57
C TYR A 4 5.36 -14.98 -4.11
N ASN A 5 6.58 -15.44 -3.80
CA ASN A 5 6.99 -15.75 -2.43
C ASN A 5 7.01 -14.52 -1.51
N THR A 6 7.35 -13.33 -2.04
CA THR A 6 7.39 -12.09 -1.25
C THR A 6 5.99 -11.57 -0.97
N LEU A 7 5.13 -11.56 -2.00
CA LEU A 7 3.73 -11.14 -1.83
C LEU A 7 3.00 -12.04 -0.83
N GLU A 8 3.12 -13.36 -0.95
CA GLU A 8 2.44 -14.29 -0.04
C GLU A 8 2.89 -14.09 1.41
N LYS A 9 4.19 -13.85 1.64
CA LYS A 9 4.71 -13.51 2.97
C LYS A 9 4.16 -12.19 3.51
N ASP A 10 4.05 -11.18 2.65
CA ASP A 10 3.48 -9.89 3.03
C ASP A 10 1.98 -10.02 3.36
N ILE A 11 1.20 -10.75 2.55
CA ILE A 11 -0.22 -11.03 2.80
C ILE A 11 -0.41 -11.83 4.08
N GLU A 12 0.37 -12.90 4.30
CA GLU A 12 0.28 -13.71 5.52
C GLU A 12 0.60 -12.87 6.76
N ARG A 13 1.69 -12.10 6.72
CA ARG A 13 2.10 -11.21 7.81
C ARG A 13 1.02 -10.17 8.11
N LEU A 14 0.53 -9.47 7.09
CA LEU A 14 -0.51 -8.46 7.24
C LEU A 14 -1.80 -9.05 7.82
N SER A 15 -2.25 -10.20 7.30
CA SER A 15 -3.47 -10.86 7.79
C SER A 15 -3.35 -11.23 9.27
N ARG A 16 -2.20 -11.77 9.69
CA ARG A 16 -1.92 -12.13 11.07
C ARG A 16 -1.98 -10.91 11.99
N GLU A 17 -1.28 -9.82 11.63
CA GLU A 17 -1.27 -8.60 12.44
C GLU A 17 -2.67 -7.96 12.55
N VAL A 18 -3.47 -8.01 11.47
CA VAL A 18 -4.86 -7.50 11.48
C VAL A 18 -5.75 -8.35 12.39
N VAL A 19 -5.66 -9.68 12.32
CA VAL A 19 -6.43 -10.59 13.18
C VAL A 19 -6.01 -10.45 14.64
N GLU A 20 -4.71 -10.37 14.91
CA GLU A 20 -4.18 -10.13 16.26
C GLU A 20 -4.72 -8.83 16.84
N LYS A 21 -4.69 -7.73 16.07
CA LYS A 21 -5.30 -6.46 16.48
C LYS A 21 -6.81 -6.59 16.69
N LYS A 22 -7.55 -7.23 15.79
CA LYS A 22 -9.01 -7.42 15.90
C LYS A 22 -9.40 -8.21 17.17
N ASN A 23 -8.53 -9.10 17.64
CA ASN A 23 -8.75 -9.88 18.86
C ASN A 23 -8.50 -9.06 20.15
N LEU A 24 -7.89 -7.87 20.07
CA LEU A 24 -7.73 -6.98 21.22
C LEU A 24 -9.06 -6.29 21.55
N PRO A 25 -9.44 -6.16 22.84
CA PRO A 25 -10.69 -5.53 23.25
C PRO A 25 -10.86 -4.10 22.71
N GLU A 26 -9.75 -3.37 22.60
CA GLU A 26 -9.68 -1.98 22.12
C GLU A 26 -10.02 -1.82 20.63
N HIS A 27 -9.92 -2.91 19.87
CA HIS A 27 -10.03 -2.92 18.42
C HIS A 27 -11.18 -3.79 17.89
N LYS A 28 -11.96 -4.38 18.80
CA LYS A 28 -13.06 -5.29 18.46
C LYS A 28 -14.17 -4.62 17.63
N GLU A 29 -14.38 -3.32 17.83
CA GLU A 29 -15.33 -2.50 17.06
C GLU A 29 -14.65 -1.65 15.96
N THR A 30 -13.31 -1.75 15.85
CA THR A 30 -12.57 -1.02 14.82
C THR A 30 -12.79 -1.70 13.45
N PRO A 31 -13.14 -0.95 12.40
CA PRO A 31 -13.30 -1.52 11.08
C PRO A 31 -11.99 -2.11 10.57
N GLU A 32 -12.07 -3.25 9.90
CA GLU A 32 -10.90 -3.99 9.37
C GLU A 32 -10.00 -3.14 8.48
N ARG A 33 -10.61 -2.25 7.68
CA ARG A 33 -9.89 -1.27 6.86
C ARG A 33 -8.96 -0.37 7.69
N GLU A 34 -9.43 0.07 8.85
CA GLU A 34 -8.64 0.92 9.75
C GLU A 34 -7.54 0.10 10.44
N LEU A 35 -7.78 -1.18 10.75
CA LEU A 35 -6.75 -2.08 11.25
C LEU A 35 -5.63 -2.29 10.24
N ILE A 36 -5.96 -2.46 8.96
CA ILE A 36 -4.97 -2.55 7.87
C ILE A 36 -4.15 -1.26 7.81
N LYS A 37 -4.80 -0.09 7.86
CA LYS A 37 -4.12 1.21 7.89
C LYS A 37 -3.13 1.32 9.06
N GLN A 38 -3.54 0.89 10.25
CA GLN A 38 -2.69 0.89 11.44
C GLN A 38 -1.48 -0.06 11.34
N VAL A 39 -1.57 -1.12 10.55
CA VAL A 39 -0.47 -2.05 10.30
C VAL A 39 0.51 -1.49 9.27
N ILE A 40 0.01 -0.84 8.21
CA ILE A 40 0.86 -0.32 7.11
C ILE A 40 1.55 1.01 7.50
N THR A 41 0.86 1.88 8.23
CA THR A 41 1.38 3.19 8.67
C THR A 41 2.77 3.11 9.35
N PRO A 42 3.00 2.25 10.36
CA PRO A 42 4.31 2.15 11.02
C PRO A 42 5.41 1.64 10.07
N LEU A 43 5.07 0.77 9.11
CA LEU A 43 6.01 0.28 8.11
C LEU A 43 6.46 1.42 7.18
N ILE A 44 5.52 2.24 6.70
CA ILE A 44 5.83 3.42 5.89
C ILE A 44 6.70 4.40 6.69
N PHE A 45 6.35 4.66 7.95
CA PHE A 45 7.11 5.57 8.80
C PHE A 45 8.54 5.06 9.06
N GLN A 46 8.70 3.76 9.33
CA GLN A 46 10.00 3.14 9.54
C GLN A 46 10.87 3.25 8.28
N ILE A 47 10.32 2.91 7.12
CA ILE A 47 11.03 2.99 5.84
C ILE A 47 11.37 4.45 5.51
N LYS A 48 10.46 5.39 5.75
CA LYS A 48 10.71 6.83 5.57
C LYS A 48 11.87 7.32 6.43
N ARG A 49 11.93 6.93 7.70
CA ARG A 49 13.05 7.27 8.58
C ARG A 49 14.38 6.70 8.09
N GLN A 50 14.38 5.53 7.47
CA GLN A 50 15.57 4.91 6.89
C GLN A 50 15.97 5.54 5.54
N ALA A 51 15.00 6.03 4.77
CA ALA A 51 15.19 6.55 3.41
C ALA A 51 15.61 8.03 3.35
N SER A 52 15.60 8.77 4.45
CA SER A 52 16.03 10.19 4.54
C SER A 52 17.50 10.46 4.14
N GLY A 53 18.19 9.52 3.48
CA GLY A 53 19.55 9.67 2.95
C GLY A 53 19.67 9.69 1.42
N THR A 54 18.65 9.36 0.61
CA THR A 54 18.81 9.34 -0.86
C THR A 54 17.49 9.58 -1.60
N ALA A 55 17.37 10.74 -2.25
CA ALA A 55 16.34 11.01 -3.24
C ALA A 55 16.90 10.68 -4.64
N ASN A 56 16.20 9.87 -5.43
CA ASN A 56 16.43 9.89 -6.87
C ASN A 56 15.17 9.61 -7.68
N ASN A 57 15.11 10.37 -8.77
CA ASN A 57 14.05 10.59 -9.74
C ASN A 57 13.68 9.31 -10.51
N PHE A 58 12.39 9.00 -10.76
CA PHE A 58 12.03 7.96 -11.73
C PHE A 58 10.78 8.23 -12.57
N GLN A 59 10.91 7.75 -13.81
CA GLN A 59 10.22 8.06 -15.07
C GLN A 59 8.89 7.30 -15.28
N SER A 60 8.02 7.95 -16.06
CA SER A 60 6.70 7.50 -16.54
C SER A 60 6.75 6.41 -17.63
N VAL A 61 5.76 5.50 -17.61
CA VAL A 61 5.42 4.52 -18.66
C VAL A 61 3.94 4.14 -18.51
N SER A 62 3.13 4.30 -19.54
CA SER A 62 1.67 4.17 -19.46
C SER A 62 1.22 2.72 -19.63
N ASP A 63 0.21 2.29 -18.87
CA ASP A 63 -0.88 1.41 -19.33
C ASP A 63 -2.00 1.40 -18.26
N ALA A 64 -3.25 1.36 -18.71
CA ALA A 64 -4.45 1.63 -17.94
C ALA A 64 -5.27 0.35 -17.72
N GLU A 65 -5.84 0.17 -16.52
CA GLU A 65 -7.15 -0.48 -16.27
C GLU A 65 -7.58 -0.37 -14.78
N GLU A 66 -8.90 -0.31 -14.57
CA GLU A 66 -9.69 -0.22 -13.31
C GLU A 66 -9.05 0.42 -12.06
N THR A 67 -9.36 1.70 -11.86
CA THR A 67 -8.69 2.58 -10.91
C THR A 67 -9.12 2.35 -9.45
N VAL A 68 -8.24 1.77 -8.62
CA VAL A 68 -8.37 1.68 -7.14
C VAL A 68 -7.87 2.99 -6.49
N LEU A 69 -8.23 4.12 -7.09
CA LEU A 69 -7.71 5.42 -6.70
C LEU A 69 -8.65 6.13 -5.73
N PRO A 70 -8.10 6.81 -4.70
CA PRO A 70 -8.86 7.71 -3.85
C PRO A 70 -9.68 8.73 -4.64
N ASP A 71 -10.89 9.05 -4.17
CA ASP A 71 -11.81 9.93 -4.89
C ASP A 71 -11.24 11.31 -5.19
N TYR A 72 -10.41 11.86 -4.29
CA TYR A 72 -9.76 13.17 -4.47
C TYR A 72 -8.67 13.17 -5.56
N LEU A 73 -8.20 12.00 -5.99
CA LEU A 73 -7.27 11.91 -7.12
C LEU A 73 -7.98 12.04 -8.46
N LYS A 74 -9.31 11.96 -8.53
CA LYS A 74 -10.07 12.05 -9.79
C LYS A 74 -9.80 13.36 -10.55
N ASP A 75 -9.49 14.45 -9.85
CA ASP A 75 -9.15 15.75 -10.45
C ASP A 75 -7.64 15.99 -10.58
N SER A 76 -6.81 15.05 -10.12
CA SER A 76 -5.37 15.13 -10.23
C SER A 76 -4.87 14.83 -11.66
N PRO A 77 -3.69 15.32 -12.04
CA PRO A 77 -3.07 15.00 -13.33
C PRO A 77 -3.00 13.49 -13.55
N ALA A 78 -3.22 13.05 -14.80
CA ALA A 78 -3.17 11.63 -15.16
C ALA A 78 -1.84 10.96 -14.78
N GLU A 79 -0.75 11.71 -14.79
CA GLU A 79 0.57 11.24 -14.38
C GLU A 79 0.59 10.82 -12.89
N ILE A 80 -0.06 11.58 -12.00
CA ILE A 80 -0.11 11.26 -10.57
C ILE A 80 -0.95 10.02 -10.32
N LYS A 81 -2.10 9.91 -11.00
CA LYS A 81 -2.97 8.73 -10.95
C LYS A 81 -2.21 7.46 -11.35
N LEU A 82 -1.54 7.53 -12.50
CA LEU A 82 -0.75 6.41 -13.03
C LEU A 82 0.41 6.04 -12.10
N GLN A 83 1.08 7.02 -11.49
CA GLN A 83 2.13 6.74 -10.51
C GLN A 83 1.59 5.97 -9.31
N VAL A 84 0.44 6.37 -8.77
CA VAL A 84 -0.20 5.70 -7.63
C VAL A 84 -0.63 4.27 -8.00
N GLU A 85 -1.27 4.08 -9.15
CA GLU A 85 -1.69 2.76 -9.63
C GLU A 85 -0.51 1.80 -9.77
N LYS A 86 0.57 2.26 -10.39
CA LYS A 86 1.80 1.47 -10.53
C LYS A 86 2.44 1.10 -9.21
N LEU A 87 2.40 2.01 -8.22
CA LEU A 87 2.91 1.69 -6.90
C LEU A 87 2.03 0.61 -6.27
N VAL A 88 0.71 0.72 -6.35
CA VAL A 88 -0.18 -0.34 -5.84
C VAL A 88 0.12 -1.67 -6.54
N GLU A 89 0.20 -1.70 -7.87
CA GLU A 89 0.56 -2.90 -8.63
C GLU A 89 1.93 -3.46 -8.23
N SER A 90 2.92 -2.58 -8.04
CA SER A 90 4.28 -2.96 -7.63
C SER A 90 4.30 -3.64 -6.26
N VAL A 91 3.34 -3.38 -5.36
CA VAL A 91 3.24 -4.15 -4.11
C VAL A 91 2.97 -5.63 -4.42
N PHE A 92 2.10 -5.92 -5.38
CA PHE A 92 1.73 -7.28 -5.75
C PHE A 92 2.77 -7.97 -6.63
N SER A 93 3.65 -7.22 -7.31
CA SER A 93 4.75 -7.80 -8.11
C SER A 93 6.08 -7.91 -7.36
N ASP A 94 6.45 -6.85 -6.62
CA ASP A 94 7.78 -6.63 -6.05
C ASP A 94 7.82 -6.76 -4.52
N GLY A 95 6.65 -6.72 -3.87
CA GLY A 95 6.50 -6.74 -2.41
C GLY A 95 6.33 -5.35 -1.79
N LEU A 96 5.84 -5.35 -0.55
CA LEU A 96 5.43 -4.16 0.18
C LEU A 96 6.61 -3.22 0.48
N GLU A 97 7.71 -3.77 1.02
CA GLU A 97 8.87 -2.99 1.47
C GLU A 97 9.58 -2.25 0.32
N LYS A 98 9.82 -2.95 -0.79
CA LYS A 98 10.50 -2.36 -1.97
C LYS A 98 9.68 -1.23 -2.56
N THR A 99 8.37 -1.41 -2.62
CA THR A 99 7.47 -0.44 -3.21
C THR A 99 7.27 0.77 -2.31
N ILE A 100 7.17 0.59 -0.99
CA ILE A 100 7.15 1.71 -0.05
C ILE A 100 8.46 2.52 -0.15
N LYS A 101 9.62 1.88 -0.29
CA LYS A 101 10.90 2.58 -0.53
C LYS A 101 10.84 3.48 -1.77
N LYS A 102 10.27 2.98 -2.87
CA LYS A 102 10.03 3.78 -4.08
C LYS A 102 9.06 4.93 -3.78
N ALA A 103 7.90 4.65 -3.19
CA ALA A 103 6.86 5.64 -2.90
C ALA A 103 7.36 6.79 -1.99
N VAL A 104 8.17 6.47 -0.97
CA VAL A 104 8.72 7.46 -0.04
C VAL A 104 9.67 8.44 -0.72
N SER A 105 10.34 8.03 -1.80
CA SER A 105 11.22 8.91 -2.58
C SER A 105 10.47 9.86 -3.52
N LEU A 106 9.15 9.68 -3.66
CA LEU A 106 8.28 10.50 -4.49
C LEU A 106 7.67 11.66 -3.69
N ASN A 107 6.76 12.40 -4.32
CA ASN A 107 6.02 13.49 -3.71
C ASN A 107 5.17 12.98 -2.52
N ALA A 108 5.12 13.76 -1.44
CA ALA A 108 4.27 13.49 -0.27
C ALA A 108 2.80 13.28 -0.65
N PHE A 109 2.30 13.98 -1.67
CA PHE A 109 0.95 13.78 -2.20
C PHE A 109 0.77 12.39 -2.82
N VAL A 110 1.75 11.90 -3.58
CA VAL A 110 1.74 10.55 -4.17
C VAL A 110 1.84 9.49 -3.09
N LEU A 111 2.63 9.73 -2.04
CA LEU A 111 2.77 8.81 -0.91
C LEU A 111 1.46 8.65 -0.12
N ASP A 112 0.75 9.75 0.13
CA ASP A 112 -0.54 9.73 0.83
C ASP A 112 -1.62 9.01 0.00
N ALA A 113 -1.71 9.38 -1.28
CA ALA A 113 -2.55 8.72 -2.27
C ALA A 113 -2.28 7.22 -2.38
N PHE A 114 -1.01 6.84 -2.44
CA PHE A 114 -0.58 5.44 -2.44
C PHE A 114 -0.99 4.72 -1.16
N HIS A 115 -0.85 5.34 0.00
CA HIS A 115 -1.23 4.75 1.27
C HIS A 115 -2.74 4.45 1.34
N ASP A 116 -3.57 5.38 0.90
CA ASP A 116 -5.03 5.17 0.85
C ASP A 116 -5.40 4.08 -0.15
N ALA A 117 -4.89 4.17 -1.40
CA ALA A 117 -5.15 3.20 -2.46
C ALA A 117 -4.71 1.77 -2.09
N LEU A 118 -3.53 1.67 -1.47
CA LEU A 118 -2.96 0.40 -1.02
C LEU A 118 -3.82 -0.22 0.09
N THR A 119 -4.33 0.59 1.02
CA THR A 119 -5.22 0.12 2.09
C THR A 119 -6.49 -0.50 1.50
N ASP A 120 -7.11 0.16 0.52
CA ASP A 120 -8.31 -0.33 -0.15
C ASP A 120 -8.07 -1.63 -0.94
N LYS A 121 -6.94 -1.68 -1.67
CA LYS A 121 -6.58 -2.86 -2.43
C LYS A 121 -6.27 -4.05 -1.52
N LEU A 122 -5.50 -3.85 -0.45
CA LEU A 122 -5.19 -4.91 0.52
C LEU A 122 -6.41 -5.36 1.29
N TYR A 123 -7.33 -4.45 1.65
CA TYR A 123 -8.60 -4.81 2.24
C TYR A 123 -9.40 -5.75 1.33
N SER A 124 -9.55 -5.35 0.06
CA SER A 124 -10.25 -6.16 -0.94
C SER A 124 -9.59 -7.53 -1.14
N GLU A 125 -8.25 -7.56 -1.22
CA GLU A 125 -7.47 -8.79 -1.39
C GLU A 125 -7.64 -9.74 -0.20
N LEU A 126 -7.42 -9.26 1.02
CA LEU A 126 -7.53 -10.07 2.24
C LEU A 126 -8.95 -10.62 2.42
N LYS A 127 -9.96 -9.80 2.13
CA LYS A 127 -11.36 -10.22 2.22
C LYS A 127 -11.71 -11.25 1.14
N SER A 128 -11.23 -11.08 -0.08
CA SER A 128 -11.44 -12.05 -1.18
C SER A 128 -10.84 -13.43 -0.86
N ARG A 129 -9.72 -13.44 -0.12
CA ARG A 129 -9.02 -14.65 0.35
C ARG A 129 -9.58 -15.20 1.66
N LYS A 130 -10.59 -14.56 2.27
CA LYS A 130 -11.17 -14.91 3.58
C LYS A 130 -10.14 -14.96 4.71
N LEU A 131 -9.14 -14.08 4.64
CA LEU A 131 -8.11 -13.93 5.66
C LEU A 131 -8.52 -12.93 6.76
N ILE A 132 -9.58 -12.14 6.52
CA ILE A 132 -10.21 -11.21 7.47
C ILE A 132 -11.73 -11.30 7.40
#